data_AF-A0A1R3VJ26-F1
#
_entry.id   AF-A0A1R3VJ26-F1
#
_cell.length_a   1.000
_cell.length_b   1.000
_cell.length_c   1.000
_cell.angle_alpha   90.00
_cell.angle_beta   90.00
_cell.angle_gamma   90.00
#
_symmetry.space_group_name_H-M   'P 1'
#
loop_
_entity.id
_entity.type
_entity.pdbx_description
1 polymer ?
#
loop_
_entity_poly.entity_id
_entity_poly.type
_entity_poly.pdbx_seq_one_letter_code
_entity_poly.pdbx_strand_id
1 'polypeptide(L)'
;MSRTIPFHFVDVFAVEPLTGNSLAVVDCGAELALELMQNIAREFNQSETTFVLPATRADADWKLRSFTPKGVEVFGAGGHNTAQSIR
;
A
#
# COMPACT_ATOMS: atom_id res chain seq x y z
N MET A 1 -12.81 -6.81 19.99
CA MET A 1 -13.21 -5.73 19.06
C MET A 1 -12.61 -6.04 17.70
N SER A 2 -13.41 -6.26 16.66
CA SER A 2 -12.89 -6.42 15.30
C SER A 2 -12.49 -5.05 14.75
N ARG A 3 -11.24 -4.88 14.33
CA ARG A 3 -10.79 -3.70 13.60
C ARG A 3 -11.08 -3.92 12.11
N THR A 4 -11.88 -3.05 11.51
CA THR A 4 -12.10 -3.02 10.06
C THR A 4 -11.06 -2.11 9.43
N ILE A 5 -10.41 -2.59 8.37
CA ILE A 5 -9.44 -1.81 7.59
C ILE A 5 -9.93 -1.81 6.13
N PRO A 6 -10.32 -0.67 5.56
CA PRO A 6 -10.72 -0.60 4.16
C PRO A 6 -9.52 -0.84 3.23
N PHE A 7 -9.80 -1.46 2.09
CA PHE A 7 -8.82 -1.63 1.02
C PHE A 7 -9.46 -1.42 -0.35
N HIS A 8 -8.62 -1.10 -1.32
CA HIS A 8 -8.94 -0.98 -2.72
C HIS A 8 -8.09 -1.96 -3.51
N PHE A 9 -8.70 -2.63 -4.48
CA PHE A 9 -7.99 -3.46 -5.45
C PHE A 9 -8.01 -2.72 -6.77
N VAL A 10 -6.85 -2.32 -7.26
CA VAL A 10 -6.71 -1.46 -8.44
C VAL A 10 -5.76 -2.07 -9.45
N ASP A 11 -6.08 -1.91 -10.73
CA ASP A 11 -5.21 -2.28 -11.84
C ASP A 11 -4.42 -1.03 -12.27
N VAL A 12 -3.11 -1.03 -12.05
CA VAL A 12 -2.22 0.06 -12.48
C VAL A 12 -1.62 -0.24 -13.85
N PHE A 13 -1.29 0.81 -14.60
CA PHE A 13 -0.90 0.73 -16.02
C PHE A 13 -1.96 0.09 -16.91
N ALA A 14 -3.22 0.24 -16.51
CA ALA A 14 -4.38 -0.32 -17.17
C ALA A 14 -5.33 0.79 -17.60
N VAL A 15 -5.96 0.60 -18.77
CA VAL A 15 -7.09 1.41 -19.25
C VAL A 15 -8.40 0.62 -19.28
N GLU A 16 -8.31 -0.71 -19.09
CA GLU A 16 -9.43 -1.64 -18.99
C GLU A 16 -9.30 -2.48 -17.70
N PRO A 17 -10.41 -2.88 -17.06
CA PRO A 17 -10.36 -3.73 -15.88
C PRO A 17 -9.66 -5.06 -16.14
N LEU A 18 -8.97 -5.59 -15.13
CA LEU A 18 -8.27 -6.88 -15.15
C LEU A 18 -7.11 -6.95 -16.15
N THR A 19 -6.52 -5.79 -16.47
CA THR A 19 -5.31 -5.67 -17.30
C THR A 19 -4.21 -4.95 -16.53
N GLY A 20 -3.00 -4.85 -17.08
CA GLY A 20 -1.89 -4.18 -16.39
C GLY A 20 -1.36 -4.97 -15.18
N ASN A 21 -1.09 -4.28 -14.07
CA ASN A 21 -0.58 -4.88 -12.84
C ASN A 21 -1.53 -4.60 -11.67
N SER A 22 -2.00 -5.65 -11.01
CA SER A 22 -2.88 -5.54 -9.86
C SER A 22 -2.14 -5.08 -8.61
N LEU A 23 -2.77 -4.18 -7.86
CA LEU A 23 -2.23 -3.59 -6.63
C LEU A 23 -3.32 -3.53 -5.57
N ALA A 24 -3.01 -4.06 -4.39
CA ALA A 24 -3.81 -3.84 -3.19
C ALA A 24 -3.34 -2.56 -2.49
N VAL A 25 -4.26 -1.64 -2.25
CA VAL A 25 -4.03 -0.39 -1.50
C VAL A 25 -4.87 -0.41 -0.24
N VAL A 26 -4.22 -0.28 0.92
CA VAL A 26 -4.85 -0.38 2.24
C VAL A 26 -4.86 1.01 2.89
N ASP A 27 -6.05 1.55 3.13
CA ASP A 27 -6.21 2.79 3.88
C ASP A 27 -6.25 2.47 5.37
N CYS A 28 -5.16 2.85 6.05
CA CYS A 28 -4.92 2.42 7.43
C CYS A 28 -5.65 3.29 8.45
N GLY A 29 -5.96 4.55 8.10
CA GLY A 29 -6.50 5.60 8.99
C GLY A 29 -5.63 5.98 10.21
N ALA A 30 -4.64 5.16 10.55
CA ALA A 30 -3.70 5.30 11.66
C ALA A 30 -2.46 4.45 11.39
N GLU A 31 -1.41 4.62 12.19
CA GLU A 31 -0.25 3.72 12.16
C GLU A 31 -0.66 2.26 12.40
N LEU A 32 0.00 1.36 11.68
CA LEU A 32 -0.14 -0.08 11.81
C LEU A 32 1.17 -0.70 12.28
N ALA A 33 1.07 -1.75 13.10
CA ALA A 33 2.23 -2.55 13.42
C ALA A 33 2.84 -3.15 12.15
N LEU A 34 4.17 -3.16 12.07
CA LEU A 34 4.91 -3.69 10.91
C LEU A 34 4.47 -5.12 10.56
N GLU A 35 4.38 -5.99 11.56
CA GLU A 35 3.97 -7.39 11.39
C GLU A 35 2.56 -7.50 10.78
N LEU A 36 1.65 -6.61 11.15
CA LEU A 36 0.30 -6.60 10.59
C LEU A 36 0.31 -6.20 9.11
N MET A 37 1.10 -5.19 8.73
CA MET A 37 1.26 -4.81 7.32
C MET A 37 1.85 -5.96 6.49
N GLN A 38 2.88 -6.64 7.01
CA GLN A 38 3.48 -7.79 6.34
C GLN A 38 2.51 -8.98 6.22
N ASN A 39 1.69 -9.23 7.25
CA ASN A 39 0.67 -10.27 7.22
C ASN A 39 -0.45 -9.95 6.20
N ILE A 40 -0.89 -8.69 6.13
CA ILE A 40 -1.86 -8.22 5.13
C ILE A 40 -1.29 -8.36 3.71
N ALA A 41 -0.04 -7.96 3.49
CA ALA A 41 0.61 -8.11 2.19
C ALA A 41 0.73 -9.58 1.76
N ARG A 42 0.98 -10.49 2.71
CA ARG A 42 0.97 -11.93 2.47
C ARG A 42 -0.43 -12.44 2.12
N GLU A 43 -1.46 -11.96 2.80
CA GLU A 43 -2.86 -12.35 2.55
C GLU A 43 -3.31 -11.98 1.13
N PHE A 44 -2.98 -10.77 0.66
CA PHE A 44 -3.34 -10.34 -0.70
C PHE A 44 -2.56 -11.06 -1.80
N ASN A 45 -1.35 -11.55 -1.50
CA ASN A 45 -0.47 -12.26 -2.43
C ASN A 45 -0.29 -11.59 -3.81
N GLN A 46 -0.25 -10.25 -3.83
CA GLN A 46 0.04 -9.45 -5.02
C GLN A 46 1.54 -9.17 -5.14
N SER A 47 1.99 -8.64 -6.27
CA SER A 47 3.37 -8.19 -6.48
C SER A 47 3.89 -7.34 -5.30
N GLU A 48 3.03 -6.42 -4.85
CA GLU A 48 3.19 -5.63 -3.63
C GLU A 48 1.81 -5.18 -3.10
N THR A 49 1.79 -4.74 -1.84
CA THR A 49 0.65 -4.10 -1.18
C THR A 49 1.08 -2.78 -0.58
N THR A 50 0.37 -1.71 -0.90
CA THR A 50 0.67 -0.34 -0.46
C THR A 50 -0.24 0.07 0.69
N PHE A 51 0.34 0.64 1.73
CA PHE A 51 -0.35 1.11 2.93
C PHE A 51 -0.30 2.63 2.96
N VAL A 52 -1.49 3.26 3.01
CA VAL A 52 -1.66 4.70 3.17
C VAL A 52 -1.78 5.01 4.66
N LEU A 53 -0.82 5.76 5.17
CA LEU A 53 -0.67 6.13 6.58
C LEU A 53 -0.75 7.65 6.74
N PRO A 54 -1.11 8.15 7.94
CA PRO A 54 -1.01 9.57 8.23
C PRO A 54 0.41 10.10 7.95
N ALA A 55 0.50 11.29 7.36
CA ALA A 55 1.77 11.93 7.10
C ALA A 55 2.57 12.16 8.40
N THR A 56 3.89 11.96 8.33
CA THR A 56 4.80 12.26 9.44
C THR A 56 5.55 13.59 9.26
N ARG A 57 5.32 14.27 8.13
CA ARG A 57 5.93 15.57 7.78
C ARG A 57 4.83 16.56 7.44
N ALA A 58 5.03 17.83 7.82
CA ALA A 58 4.06 18.89 7.59
C ALA A 58 3.91 19.29 6.10
N ASP A 59 4.83 18.86 5.25
CA ASP A 59 4.85 19.15 3.81
C ASP A 59 4.32 17.99 2.95
N ALA A 60 3.59 17.06 3.57
CA ALA A 60 3.05 15.84 2.99
C ALA A 60 1.63 15.59 3.49
N ASP A 61 0.78 15.06 2.61
CA ASP A 61 -0.59 14.68 2.92
C ASP A 61 -0.68 13.22 3.39
N TRP A 62 0.15 12.32 2.84
CA TRP A 62 0.19 10.90 3.25
C TRP A 62 1.58 10.28 3.26
N LYS A 63 1.80 9.34 4.19
CA LYS A 63 2.96 8.44 4.20
C LYS A 63 2.59 7.13 3.53
N LEU A 64 3.41 6.69 2.58
CA LEU A 64 3.24 5.39 1.94
C LEU A 64 4.30 4.39 2.39
N ARG A 65 3.88 3.14 2.58
CA ARG A 65 4.77 1.98 2.75
C ARG A 65 4.27 0.84 1.89
N SER A 66 5.16 0.13 1.19
CA SER A 66 4.76 -0.98 0.33
C SER A 66 5.52 -2.24 0.70
N PHE A 67 4.84 -3.39 0.69
CA PHE A 67 5.44 -4.67 1.04
C PHE A 67 5.13 -5.73 -0.01
N THR A 68 6.12 -6.55 -0.31
CA THR A 68 5.92 -7.81 -1.04
C THR A 68 5.27 -8.86 -0.13
N PRO A 69 4.70 -9.95 -0.67
CA PRO A 69 4.14 -11.05 0.14
C PRO A 69 5.18 -11.73 1.04
N LYS A 70 6.47 -11.58 0.70
CA LYS A 70 7.60 -12.08 1.50
C LYS A 70 7.93 -11.18 2.70
N GLY A 71 7.22 -10.06 2.88
CA GLY A 71 7.43 -9.11 3.97
C GLY A 71 8.59 -8.13 3.74
N VAL A 72 9.18 -8.13 2.55
CA VAL A 72 10.22 -7.16 2.17
C VAL A 72 9.57 -5.82 1.83
N GLU A 73 10.01 -4.77 2.50
CA GLU A 73 9.59 -3.39 2.20
C GLU A 73 10.22 -2.95 0.87
N VAL A 74 9.38 -2.42 -0.01
CA VAL A 74 9.76 -1.97 -1.35
C VAL A 74 9.23 -0.56 -1.59
N PHE A 75 9.86 0.16 -2.51
CA PHE A 75 9.53 1.56 -2.82
C PHE A 75 8.65 1.70 -4.07
N GLY A 76 7.96 0.63 -4.46
CA GLY A 76 7.19 0.55 -5.71
C GLY A 76 8.07 0.28 -6.92
N ALA A 77 7.55 -0.44 -7.91
CA ALA A 77 8.22 -0.62 -9.19
C ALA A 77 8.31 0.72 -9.95
N GLY A 78 9.51 1.30 -10.02
CA GLY A 78 9.86 2.37 -10.98
C GLY A 78 9.43 3.81 -10.61
N GLY A 79 9.16 4.12 -9.35
CA GLY A 79 8.72 5.47 -8.96
C GLY A 79 7.22 5.73 -9.16
N HIS A 80 6.41 4.69 -9.38
CA HIS A 80 4.96 4.86 -9.39
C HIS A 80 4.35 5.08 -8.00
N ASN A 81 5.09 4.72 -6.94
CA ASN A 81 4.76 5.07 -5.56
C ASN A 81 5.76 6.10 -4.99
N THR A 82 6.52 6.85 -5.84
CA THR A 82 7.44 7.87 -5.33
C THR A 82 6.67 9.07 -4.79
N ALA A 83 6.27 8.95 -3.53
CA ALA A 83 6.98 9.64 -2.47
C ALA A 83 6.56 9.00 -1.15
N GLN A 84 7.46 8.99 -0.17
CA GLN A 84 7.15 8.72 1.25
C GLN A 84 6.18 9.77 1.85
N SER A 85 5.55 10.58 0.99
CA SER A 85 4.93 11.87 1.20
C SER A 85 4.25 12.31 -0.12
N ILE A 86 3.01 11.89 -0.36
CA ILE A 86 2.20 12.46 -1.46
C ILE A 86 1.66 13.82 -1.00
N ARG A 87 1.61 14.84 -1.88
CA ARG A 87 0.83 16.07 -1.69
C ARG A 87 -0.47 16.05 -2.48
#